data_AF-A0A4P6YVE7-F1
#
_entry.id   AF-A0A4P6YVE7-F1
#
_cell.length_a   1.000
_cell.length_b   1.000
_cell.length_c   1.000
_cell.angle_alpha   90.00
_cell.angle_beta   90.00
_cell.angle_gamma   90.00
#
_symmetry.space_group_name_H-M   'P 1'
#
loop_
_entity.id
_entity.type
_entity.pdbx_description
1 polymer ?
#
loop_
_entity_poly.entity_id
_entity_poly.type
_entity_poly.pdbx_seq_one_letter_code
_entity_poly.pdbx_strand_id
1 'polypeptide(L)'
;MRLIYQQMLAFFLVIMTAIIIIGVLFSKFTTNIMYEDTYAEMEEYSNSLMNETLRFDPKTKEFIGFDTEGLQSAYRLLSDQGVSFTIYNAKREVIYPEEGLTTSIYKNDWKVLEKQNLIKKKVTEAGNVDVYRSYFGDGPDGKRQQIAVVTLASSVSSINKVLTRLRHNLIIAFFISTVIAIILSYFLSQRIIFRLHRMQRVANQISAGDYNIVLPTNRKDELGALAADLNTMAASLKASEVEIQEQEERRKQFMANASHEMRTPLTTISGILEGLEYDVFPEEEKQHSYRLMKNETDRLIRLVTENLDYEKLRQNKIVLQKQQFNSIPVLKNLVEQLNKRAIAQNDSIELVNKTDVEVFADQDRFTQIIFNLVNNAIQFTENGTITVTARRTADAAVYQVTDTGIGMTPEQVAKIWDRYYKADPSRTVKGESGLGMAIVKQLVELHDGDIQVSSTANVGTTFIVTIPDKQSKD
;
A
#
# COMPACT_ATOMS: atom_id res chain seq x y z
N MET A 1 -15.77 14.19 5.82
CA MET A 1 -17.11 14.62 5.36
C MET A 1 -17.04 15.72 4.30
N ARG A 2 -16.44 16.91 4.56
CA ARG A 2 -16.47 18.05 3.60
C ARG A 2 -15.88 17.75 2.22
N LEU A 3 -14.80 16.97 2.12
CA LEU A 3 -14.07 16.76 0.86
C LEU A 3 -14.83 15.92 -0.18
N ILE A 4 -15.60 14.91 0.24
CA ILE A 4 -16.43 14.09 -0.67
C ILE A 4 -17.58 14.93 -1.24
N TYR A 5 -18.27 15.70 -0.40
CA TYR A 5 -19.31 16.62 -0.87
C TYR A 5 -18.75 17.69 -1.81
N GLN A 6 -17.53 18.18 -1.56
CA GLN A 6 -16.83 19.09 -2.47
C GLN A 6 -16.51 18.44 -3.83
N GLN A 7 -15.99 17.21 -3.84
CA GLN A 7 -15.73 16.48 -5.09
C GLN A 7 -17.02 16.19 -5.86
N MET A 8 -18.10 15.79 -5.17
CA MET A 8 -19.39 15.58 -5.80
C MET A 8 -19.97 16.86 -6.39
N LEU A 9 -19.86 17.99 -5.67
CA LEU A 9 -20.28 19.30 -6.18
C LEU A 9 -19.46 19.67 -7.41
N ALA A 10 -18.15 19.41 -7.40
CA ALA A 10 -17.28 19.64 -8.55
C ALA A 10 -17.69 18.79 -9.76
N PHE A 11 -17.91 17.48 -9.58
CA PHE A 11 -18.39 16.60 -10.66
C PHE A 11 -19.77 17.03 -11.17
N PHE A 12 -20.69 17.40 -10.28
CA PHE A 12 -21.99 17.93 -10.66
C PHE A 12 -21.86 19.21 -11.49
N LEU A 13 -21.01 20.15 -11.08
CA LEU A 13 -20.75 21.37 -11.82
C LEU A 13 -20.16 21.09 -13.21
N VAL A 14 -19.21 20.15 -13.32
CA VAL A 14 -18.62 19.74 -14.61
C VAL A 14 -19.66 19.12 -15.54
N ILE A 15 -20.53 18.24 -15.01
CA ILE A 15 -21.61 17.63 -15.81
C ILE A 15 -22.59 18.71 -16.27
N MET A 16 -22.98 19.63 -15.38
CA MET A 16 -23.90 20.71 -15.70
C MET A 16 -23.33 21.65 -16.77
N THR A 17 -22.06 22.05 -16.65
CA THR A 17 -21.42 22.89 -17.67
C THR A 17 -21.32 22.17 -19.01
N ALA A 18 -20.98 20.87 -19.02
CA ALA A 18 -20.94 20.08 -20.24
C ALA A 18 -22.32 20.00 -20.93
N ILE A 19 -23.39 19.72 -20.17
CA ILE A 19 -24.75 19.65 -20.74
C ILE A 19 -25.18 21.02 -21.30
N ILE A 20 -24.89 22.11 -20.61
CA ILE A 20 -25.20 23.47 -21.09
C ILE A 20 -24.45 23.77 -22.38
N ILE A 21 -23.14 23.49 -22.44
CA ILE A 21 -22.32 23.73 -23.64
C ILE A 21 -22.85 22.91 -24.82
N ILE A 22 -23.13 21.62 -24.61
CA ILE A 22 -23.67 20.74 -25.65
C ILE A 22 -25.04 21.26 -26.12
N GLY A 23 -25.93 21.64 -25.20
CA GLY A 23 -27.25 22.17 -25.54
C GLY A 23 -27.18 23.47 -26.38
N VAL A 24 -26.27 24.38 -26.03
CA VAL A 24 -26.05 25.63 -26.79
C VAL A 24 -25.46 25.34 -28.17
N LEU A 25 -24.43 24.48 -28.25
CA LEU A 25 -23.81 24.10 -29.53
C LEU A 25 -24.81 23.39 -30.45
N PHE A 26 -25.57 22.44 -29.91
CA PHE A 26 -26.62 21.74 -30.64
C PHE A 26 -27.68 22.72 -31.15
N SER A 27 -28.17 23.65 -30.30
CA SER A 27 -29.15 24.64 -30.74
C SER A 27 -28.60 25.54 -31.85
N LYS A 28 -27.34 25.98 -31.77
CA LYS A 28 -26.69 26.79 -32.81
C LYS A 28 -26.53 25.99 -34.11
N PHE A 29 -26.08 24.75 -34.01
CA PHE A 29 -25.91 23.83 -35.13
C PHE A 29 -27.22 23.57 -35.87
N THR A 30 -28.28 23.16 -35.16
CA THR A 30 -29.61 22.92 -35.74
C THR A 30 -30.20 24.18 -36.34
N THR A 31 -30.03 25.33 -35.69
CA THR A 31 -30.48 26.61 -36.26
C THR A 31 -29.80 26.84 -37.61
N ASN A 32 -28.48 26.66 -37.70
CA ASN A 32 -27.74 26.89 -38.93
C ASN A 32 -28.17 25.94 -40.06
N ILE A 33 -28.35 24.65 -39.75
CA ILE A 33 -28.85 23.66 -40.71
C ILE A 33 -30.23 24.08 -41.24
N MET A 34 -31.17 24.43 -40.36
CA MET A 34 -32.52 24.80 -40.80
C MET A 34 -32.52 26.00 -41.76
N TYR A 35 -31.66 27.00 -41.54
CA TYR A 35 -31.54 28.13 -42.48
C TYR A 35 -30.92 27.69 -43.82
N GLU A 36 -29.86 26.88 -43.81
CA GLU A 36 -29.26 26.39 -45.06
C GLU A 36 -30.20 25.48 -45.86
N ASP A 37 -30.93 24.59 -45.20
CA ASP A 37 -31.93 23.73 -45.84
C ASP A 37 -33.05 24.59 -46.46
N THR A 38 -33.55 25.58 -45.73
CA THR A 38 -34.57 26.52 -46.25
C THR A 38 -34.04 27.29 -47.48
N TYR A 39 -32.78 27.72 -47.45
CA TYR A 39 -32.18 28.39 -48.61
C TYR A 39 -32.05 27.46 -49.81
N ALA A 40 -31.63 26.21 -49.60
CA ALA A 40 -31.49 25.23 -50.67
C ALA A 40 -32.85 24.88 -51.30
N GLU A 41 -33.89 24.72 -50.48
CA GLU A 41 -35.26 24.45 -50.92
C GLU A 41 -35.82 25.61 -51.75
N MET A 42 -35.67 26.86 -51.28
CA MET A 42 -36.06 28.04 -52.05
C MET A 42 -35.30 28.17 -53.37
N GLU A 43 -34.02 27.80 -53.36
CA GLU A 43 -33.19 27.81 -54.55
C GLU A 43 -33.70 26.80 -55.59
N GLU A 44 -34.12 25.62 -55.15
CA GLU A 44 -34.75 24.59 -55.98
C GLU A 44 -36.11 25.05 -56.51
N TYR A 45 -36.97 25.63 -55.67
CA TYR A 45 -38.23 26.23 -56.09
C TYR A 45 -38.05 27.30 -57.17
N SER A 46 -37.04 28.17 -57.00
CA SER A 46 -36.70 29.18 -58.00
C SER A 46 -36.36 28.53 -59.35
N ASN A 47 -35.54 27.47 -59.35
CA ASN A 47 -35.12 26.78 -60.56
C ASN A 47 -36.28 26.08 -61.26
N SER A 48 -37.11 25.34 -60.51
CA SER A 48 -38.26 24.65 -61.06
C SER A 48 -39.28 25.64 -61.63
N LEU A 49 -39.58 26.71 -60.88
CA LEU A 49 -40.46 27.80 -61.33
C LEU A 49 -39.98 28.38 -62.66
N MET A 50 -38.69 28.72 -62.75
CA MET A 50 -38.14 29.36 -63.94
C MET A 50 -38.07 28.39 -65.13
N ASN A 51 -37.70 27.13 -64.91
CA ASN A 51 -37.65 26.12 -65.97
C ASN A 51 -39.03 25.84 -66.57
N GLU A 52 -40.09 25.84 -65.76
CA GLU A 52 -41.45 25.54 -66.23
C GLU A 52 -42.17 26.74 -66.84
N THR A 53 -41.83 27.96 -66.43
CA THR A 53 -42.58 29.18 -66.82
C THR A 53 -41.90 30.03 -67.88
N LEU A 54 -40.59 29.91 -68.09
CA LEU A 54 -39.92 30.62 -69.18
C LEU A 54 -40.46 30.16 -70.54
N ARG A 55 -40.76 31.11 -71.41
CA ARG A 55 -41.13 30.85 -72.81
C ARG A 55 -40.09 31.51 -73.71
N PHE A 56 -39.50 30.71 -74.61
CA PHE A 56 -38.54 31.13 -75.60
C PHE A 56 -39.11 30.96 -77.00
N ASP A 57 -38.70 31.81 -77.93
CA ASP A 57 -39.04 31.65 -79.33
C ASP A 57 -38.43 30.35 -79.87
N PRO A 58 -39.22 29.43 -80.44
CA PRO A 58 -38.72 28.15 -80.92
C PRO A 58 -37.71 28.27 -82.06
N LYS A 59 -37.66 29.42 -82.76
CA LYS A 59 -36.73 29.71 -83.87
C LYS A 59 -35.55 30.57 -83.44
N THR A 60 -35.78 31.67 -82.73
CA THR A 60 -34.71 32.61 -82.34
C THR A 60 -34.08 32.29 -81.00
N LYS A 61 -34.70 31.43 -80.19
CA LYS A 61 -34.35 31.14 -78.78
C LYS A 61 -34.36 32.37 -77.88
N GLU A 62 -34.90 33.49 -78.36
CA GLU A 62 -35.05 34.70 -77.57
C GLU A 62 -36.14 34.52 -76.52
N PHE A 63 -35.95 35.15 -75.37
CA PHE A 63 -36.96 35.16 -74.31
C PHE A 63 -38.19 35.94 -74.75
N ILE A 64 -39.36 35.29 -74.79
CA ILE A 64 -40.65 35.91 -75.20
C ILE A 64 -41.43 36.40 -73.98
N GLY A 65 -41.36 35.69 -72.86
CA GLY A 65 -42.17 36.01 -71.69
C GLY A 65 -42.34 34.83 -70.75
N PHE A 66 -43.29 34.96 -69.83
CA PHE A 66 -43.63 33.93 -68.86
C PHE A 66 -45.00 33.31 -69.14
N ASP A 67 -45.13 32.03 -68.83
CA ASP A 67 -46.43 31.36 -68.73
C ASP A 67 -47.20 31.85 -67.50
N THR A 68 -48.21 32.67 -67.73
CA THR A 68 -49.02 33.29 -66.67
C THR A 68 -49.88 32.28 -65.91
N GLU A 69 -50.41 31.24 -66.56
CA GLU A 69 -51.19 30.18 -65.90
C GLU A 69 -50.29 29.29 -65.04
N GLY A 70 -49.09 28.99 -65.54
CA GLY A 70 -48.05 28.29 -64.80
C GLY A 70 -47.58 29.08 -63.56
N LEU A 71 -47.32 30.39 -63.73
CA LEU A 71 -46.96 31.28 -62.63
C LEU A 71 -48.05 31.38 -61.57
N GLN A 72 -49.32 31.47 -61.97
CA GLN A 72 -50.43 31.52 -61.04
C GLN A 72 -50.57 30.22 -60.23
N SER A 73 -50.41 29.08 -60.90
CA SER A 73 -50.46 27.76 -60.26
C SER A 73 -49.31 27.59 -59.26
N ALA A 74 -48.09 27.95 -59.65
CA ALA A 74 -46.92 27.90 -58.79
C ALA A 74 -47.02 28.87 -57.60
N TYR A 75 -47.59 30.06 -57.80
CA TYR A 75 -47.79 31.03 -56.73
C TYR A 75 -48.78 30.52 -55.68
N ARG A 76 -49.88 29.89 -56.09
CA ARG A 76 -50.82 29.27 -55.15
C ARG A 76 -50.16 28.14 -54.37
N LEU A 77 -49.41 27.26 -55.04
CA LEU A 77 -48.72 26.13 -54.41
C LEU A 77 -47.68 26.58 -53.39
N LEU A 78 -46.78 27.49 -53.78
CA LEU A 78 -45.73 27.99 -52.89
C LEU A 78 -46.29 28.82 -51.74
N SER A 79 -47.36 29.60 -51.98
CA SER A 79 -48.04 30.36 -50.93
C SER A 79 -48.69 29.45 -49.89
N ASP A 80 -49.25 28.30 -50.30
CA ASP A 80 -49.76 27.28 -49.36
C ASP A 80 -48.63 26.66 -48.52
N GLN A 81 -47.42 26.55 -49.09
CA GLN A 81 -46.19 26.17 -48.38
C GLN A 81 -45.57 27.32 -47.55
N GLY A 82 -46.18 28.51 -47.54
CA GLY A 82 -45.68 29.67 -46.81
C GLY A 82 -44.46 30.35 -47.45
N VAL A 83 -44.27 30.16 -48.76
CA VAL A 83 -43.25 30.81 -49.58
C VAL A 83 -43.94 31.75 -50.57
N SER A 84 -43.65 33.04 -50.47
CA SER A 84 -44.03 34.00 -51.52
C SER A 84 -42.88 34.20 -52.48
N PHE A 85 -43.19 34.48 -53.75
CA PHE A 85 -42.17 34.91 -54.69
C PHE A 85 -42.56 36.17 -55.45
N THR A 86 -41.56 36.93 -55.91
CA THR A 86 -41.73 38.06 -56.81
C THR A 86 -40.73 37.92 -57.95
N ILE A 87 -41.20 38.09 -59.19
CA ILE A 87 -40.37 38.08 -60.39
C ILE A 87 -40.21 39.52 -60.87
N TYR A 88 -38.97 39.92 -61.10
CA TYR A 88 -38.61 41.22 -61.67
C TYR A 88 -38.03 41.05 -63.07
N ASN A 89 -38.32 42.00 -63.97
CA ASN A 89 -37.69 42.07 -65.28
C ASN A 89 -36.28 42.70 -65.19
N ALA A 90 -35.56 42.70 -66.32
CA ALA A 90 -34.25 43.34 -66.44
C ALA A 90 -34.26 44.86 -66.13
N LYS A 91 -35.42 45.52 -66.28
CA LYS A 91 -35.64 46.94 -65.95
C LYS A 91 -35.97 47.18 -64.47
N ARG A 92 -35.97 46.12 -63.65
CA ARG A 92 -36.28 46.12 -62.20
C ARG A 92 -37.75 46.39 -61.88
N GLU A 93 -38.63 46.17 -62.85
CA GLU A 93 -40.08 46.25 -62.67
C GLU A 93 -40.64 44.87 -62.31
N VAL A 94 -41.67 44.82 -61.46
CA VAL A 94 -42.32 43.56 -61.07
C VAL A 94 -43.11 43.01 -62.25
N ILE A 95 -42.85 41.76 -62.62
CA ILE A 95 -43.62 40.99 -63.60
C ILE A 95 -44.76 40.23 -62.92
N TYR A 96 -44.49 39.65 -61.75
CA TYR A 96 -45.46 38.83 -61.03
C TYR A 96 -45.14 38.83 -59.53
N PRO A 97 -46.14 38.87 -58.62
CA PRO A 97 -47.57 39.03 -58.91
C PRO A 97 -47.92 40.46 -59.33
N GLU A 98 -48.95 40.62 -60.18
CA GLU A 98 -49.44 41.93 -60.63
C GLU A 98 -50.09 42.74 -59.49
N GLU A 99 -50.73 42.04 -58.54
CA GLU A 99 -51.29 42.60 -57.30
C GLU A 99 -50.88 41.72 -56.10
N GLY A 100 -50.42 42.33 -55.01
CA GLY A 100 -50.06 41.60 -53.78
C GLY A 100 -48.81 42.14 -53.07
N LEU A 101 -48.37 41.44 -52.03
CA LEU A 101 -47.13 41.76 -51.31
C LEU A 101 -45.92 41.41 -52.19
N THR A 102 -45.06 42.39 -52.47
CA THR A 102 -43.82 42.21 -53.24
C THR A 102 -42.60 42.43 -52.36
N THR A 103 -41.58 41.58 -52.51
CA THR A 103 -40.34 41.70 -51.74
C THR A 103 -39.37 42.63 -52.45
N SER A 104 -39.29 43.88 -51.99
CA SER A 104 -38.41 44.90 -52.59
C SER A 104 -36.93 44.54 -52.45
N ILE A 105 -36.21 44.56 -53.57
CA ILE A 105 -34.75 44.35 -53.61
C ILE A 105 -34.04 45.69 -53.39
N TYR A 106 -33.13 45.76 -52.41
CA TYR A 106 -32.37 46.99 -52.16
C TYR A 106 -31.36 47.27 -53.29
N LYS A 107 -31.05 48.55 -53.51
CA LYS A 107 -30.14 49.00 -54.58
C LYS A 107 -28.76 48.32 -54.58
N ASN A 108 -28.27 47.93 -53.41
CA ASN A 108 -26.99 47.23 -53.28
C ASN A 108 -27.07 45.75 -53.70
N ASP A 109 -28.20 45.09 -53.44
CA ASP A 109 -28.40 43.69 -53.83
C ASP A 109 -28.52 43.56 -55.35
N TRP A 110 -29.18 44.52 -56.01
CA TRP A 110 -29.23 44.59 -57.48
C TRP A 110 -27.83 44.58 -58.12
N LYS A 111 -26.88 45.36 -57.58
CA LYS A 111 -25.50 45.39 -58.07
C LYS A 111 -24.76 44.06 -57.89
N VAL A 112 -25.11 43.31 -56.85
CA VAL A 112 -24.55 41.99 -56.59
C VAL A 112 -25.18 40.97 -57.52
N LEU A 113 -26.50 41.03 -57.74
CA LEU A 113 -27.27 40.17 -58.64
C LEU A 113 -26.91 40.32 -60.12
N GLU A 114 -26.36 41.47 -60.51
CA GLU A 114 -25.78 41.71 -61.84
C GLU A 114 -24.44 40.96 -62.05
N LYS A 115 -23.75 40.59 -60.95
CA LYS A 115 -22.42 39.94 -60.96
C LYS A 115 -22.42 38.50 -60.47
N GLN A 116 -23.35 38.16 -59.58
CA GLN A 116 -23.52 36.87 -58.93
C GLN A 116 -24.97 36.44 -59.08
N ASN A 117 -25.21 35.14 -59.16
CA ASN A 117 -26.54 34.65 -59.47
C ASN A 117 -27.42 34.45 -58.24
N LEU A 118 -26.88 34.52 -57.02
CA LEU A 118 -27.60 34.15 -55.80
C LEU A 118 -27.23 35.05 -54.62
N ILE A 119 -28.23 35.50 -53.87
CA ILE A 119 -28.07 36.16 -52.57
C ILE A 119 -29.00 35.47 -51.57
N LYS A 120 -28.44 35.09 -50.42
CA LYS A 120 -29.18 34.53 -49.27
C LYS A 120 -29.24 35.59 -48.16
N LYS A 121 -30.43 35.90 -47.65
CA LYS A 121 -30.61 36.87 -46.55
C LYS A 121 -31.30 36.24 -45.35
N LYS A 122 -30.64 36.38 -44.20
CA LYS A 122 -31.14 35.90 -42.93
C LYS A 122 -31.91 37.00 -42.22
N VAL A 123 -33.20 36.76 -41.96
CA VAL A 123 -34.07 37.62 -41.14
C VAL A 123 -34.08 39.07 -41.64
N THR A 124 -34.88 39.32 -42.66
CA THR A 124 -35.10 40.66 -43.22
C THR A 124 -36.05 41.49 -42.35
N GLU A 125 -36.18 42.79 -42.64
CA GLU A 125 -37.06 43.71 -41.90
C GLU A 125 -38.53 43.23 -41.87
N ALA A 126 -38.94 42.47 -42.89
CA ALA A 126 -40.25 41.83 -42.99
C ALA A 126 -40.39 40.55 -42.14
N GLY A 127 -39.34 40.13 -41.42
CA GLY A 127 -39.33 38.90 -40.64
C GLY A 127 -39.23 37.64 -41.50
N ASN A 128 -38.61 37.74 -42.67
CA ASN A 128 -38.50 36.62 -43.62
C ASN A 128 -37.06 36.16 -43.81
N VAL A 129 -36.93 34.95 -44.33
CA VAL A 129 -35.72 34.41 -44.93
C VAL A 129 -35.88 34.57 -46.42
N ASP A 130 -34.96 35.31 -47.04
CA ASP A 130 -35.11 35.70 -48.44
C ASP A 130 -33.98 35.11 -49.30
N VAL A 131 -34.34 34.62 -50.48
CA VAL A 131 -33.41 34.17 -51.53
C VAL A 131 -33.67 34.97 -52.79
N TYR A 132 -32.64 35.65 -53.29
CA TYR A 132 -32.70 36.37 -54.55
C TYR A 132 -31.84 35.66 -55.58
N ARG A 133 -32.42 35.35 -56.74
CA ARG A 133 -31.73 34.63 -57.80
C ARG A 133 -31.89 35.31 -59.16
N SER A 134 -30.78 35.52 -59.84
CA SER A 134 -30.73 36.06 -61.20
C SER A 134 -30.75 34.95 -62.24
N TYR A 135 -31.58 35.12 -63.26
CA TYR A 135 -31.66 34.26 -64.42
C TYR A 135 -31.23 34.99 -65.68
N PHE A 136 -30.48 34.29 -66.52
CA PHE A 136 -29.85 34.85 -67.71
C PHE A 136 -30.21 34.04 -68.95
N GLY A 137 -30.64 34.72 -70.00
CA GLY A 137 -30.98 34.14 -71.31
C GLY A 137 -30.31 34.90 -72.45
N ASP A 138 -30.50 34.43 -73.68
CA ASP A 138 -29.93 35.06 -74.87
C ASP A 138 -30.74 36.30 -75.25
N GLY A 139 -30.06 37.45 -75.36
CA GLY A 139 -30.65 38.70 -75.81
C GLY A 139 -30.69 38.82 -77.34
N PRO A 140 -31.33 39.88 -77.88
CA PRO A 140 -31.47 40.09 -79.33
C PRO A 140 -30.14 40.14 -80.09
N ASP A 141 -29.06 40.51 -79.40
CA ASP A 141 -27.70 40.60 -79.95
C ASP A 141 -26.89 39.28 -79.81
N GLY A 142 -27.53 38.18 -79.39
CA GLY A 142 -26.88 36.90 -79.09
C GLY A 142 -26.00 36.90 -77.84
N LYS A 143 -26.00 37.98 -77.06
CA LYS A 143 -25.29 38.07 -75.77
C LYS A 143 -26.19 37.65 -74.62
N ARG A 144 -25.61 36.88 -73.69
CA ARG A 144 -26.30 36.45 -72.48
C ARG A 144 -26.56 37.64 -71.56
N GLN A 145 -27.83 37.94 -71.31
CA GLN A 145 -28.27 39.07 -70.48
C GLN A 145 -29.20 38.60 -69.38
N GLN A 146 -29.26 39.36 -68.29
CA GLN A 146 -30.18 39.09 -67.18
C GLN A 146 -31.61 39.29 -67.68
N ILE A 147 -32.40 38.22 -67.70
CA ILE A 147 -33.79 38.26 -68.17
C ILE A 147 -34.76 38.48 -67.03
N ALA A 148 -34.44 37.91 -65.85
CA ALA A 148 -35.30 38.01 -64.68
C ALA A 148 -34.53 37.87 -63.36
N VAL A 149 -35.12 38.41 -62.29
CA VAL A 149 -34.74 38.11 -60.91
C VAL A 149 -35.94 37.57 -60.18
N VAL A 150 -35.77 36.42 -59.53
CA VAL A 150 -36.78 35.85 -58.65
C VAL A 150 -36.36 36.11 -57.21
N THR A 151 -37.24 36.70 -56.43
CA THR A 151 -37.13 36.73 -54.97
C THR A 151 -38.08 35.70 -54.41
N LEU A 152 -37.62 34.87 -53.49
CA LEU A 152 -38.45 34.01 -52.66
C LEU A 152 -38.30 34.44 -51.22
N ALA A 153 -39.41 34.48 -50.50
CA ALA A 153 -39.47 34.86 -49.09
C ALA A 153 -40.29 33.83 -48.31
N SER A 154 -39.74 33.29 -47.23
CA SER A 154 -40.50 32.48 -46.26
C SER A 154 -40.43 33.09 -44.88
N SER A 155 -41.52 32.96 -44.13
CA SER A 155 -41.61 33.51 -42.78
C SER A 155 -40.63 32.84 -41.82
N VAL A 156 -39.79 33.63 -41.15
CA VAL A 156 -38.93 33.13 -40.06
C VAL A 156 -39.75 32.54 -38.91
N SER A 157 -41.05 32.87 -38.82
CA SER A 157 -41.94 32.37 -37.78
C SER A 157 -42.08 30.84 -37.83
N SER A 158 -42.05 30.22 -39.01
CA SER A 158 -42.11 28.77 -39.17
C SER A 158 -40.86 28.10 -38.59
N ILE A 159 -39.68 28.64 -38.91
CA ILE A 159 -38.39 28.18 -38.36
C ILE A 159 -38.36 28.41 -36.84
N ASN A 160 -38.77 29.58 -36.36
CA ASN A 160 -38.79 29.92 -34.94
C ASN A 160 -39.76 29.04 -34.13
N LYS A 161 -40.92 28.66 -34.69
CA LYS A 161 -41.86 27.73 -34.03
C LYS A 161 -41.24 26.36 -33.82
N VAL A 162 -40.51 25.83 -34.81
CA VAL A 162 -39.79 24.55 -34.67
C VAL A 162 -38.65 24.70 -33.65
N LEU A 163 -37.84 25.75 -33.75
CA LEU A 163 -36.72 26.00 -32.84
C LEU A 163 -37.18 26.21 -31.38
N THR A 164 -38.31 26.89 -31.16
CA THR A 164 -38.86 27.10 -29.81
C THR A 164 -39.37 25.79 -29.19
N ARG A 165 -40.04 24.93 -29.97
CA ARG A 165 -40.41 23.57 -29.51
C ARG A 165 -39.18 22.73 -29.17
N LEU A 166 -38.16 22.74 -30.03
CA LEU A 166 -36.90 22.03 -29.77
C LEU A 166 -36.21 22.55 -28.49
N ARG A 167 -36.10 23.87 -28.32
CA ARG A 167 -35.54 24.47 -27.09
C ARG A 167 -36.34 24.07 -25.85
N HIS A 168 -37.67 24.09 -25.92
CA HIS A 168 -38.52 23.67 -24.80
C HIS A 168 -38.28 22.20 -24.42
N ASN A 169 -38.21 21.30 -25.41
CA ASN A 169 -37.91 19.89 -25.18
C ASN A 169 -36.51 19.68 -24.58
N LEU A 170 -35.51 20.44 -25.04
CA LEU A 170 -34.16 20.41 -24.47
C LEU A 170 -34.14 20.87 -23.01
N ILE A 171 -34.91 21.91 -22.66
CA ILE A 171 -35.03 22.39 -21.28
C ILE A 171 -35.70 21.33 -20.39
N ILE A 172 -36.76 20.67 -20.86
CA ILE A 172 -37.39 19.57 -20.11
C ILE A 172 -36.41 18.42 -19.89
N ALA A 173 -35.73 17.99 -20.95
CA ALA A 173 -34.74 16.91 -20.88
C ALA A 173 -33.60 17.25 -19.92
N PHE A 174 -33.14 18.51 -19.92
CA PHE A 174 -32.16 19.02 -18.97
C PHE A 174 -32.61 18.80 -17.52
N PHE A 175 -33.79 19.29 -17.14
CA PHE A 175 -34.28 19.14 -15.76
C PHE A 175 -34.46 17.67 -15.35
N ILE A 176 -35.01 16.83 -16.23
CA ILE A 176 -35.15 15.39 -15.95
C ILE A 176 -33.77 14.76 -15.70
N SER A 177 -32.79 15.04 -16.57
CA SER A 177 -31.43 14.52 -16.43
C SER A 177 -30.75 15.01 -15.15
N THR A 178 -30.96 16.28 -14.76
CA THR A 178 -30.43 16.85 -13.52
C THR A 178 -30.99 16.13 -12.30
N VAL A 179 -32.29 15.88 -12.24
CA VAL A 179 -32.93 15.16 -11.13
C VAL A 179 -32.38 13.74 -11.02
N ILE A 180 -32.30 13.01 -12.14
CA ILE A 180 -31.73 11.65 -12.18
C ILE A 180 -30.27 11.66 -11.70
N ALA A 181 -29.47 12.61 -12.17
CA ALA A 181 -28.06 12.74 -11.78
C ALA A 181 -27.91 12.97 -10.28
N ILE A 182 -28.74 13.84 -9.67
CA ILE A 182 -28.72 14.10 -8.23
C ILE A 182 -29.05 12.83 -7.44
N ILE A 183 -30.10 12.10 -7.84
CA ILE A 183 -30.52 10.86 -7.17
C ILE A 183 -29.39 9.82 -7.25
N LEU A 184 -28.85 9.56 -8.44
CA LEU A 184 -27.79 8.58 -8.64
C LEU A 184 -26.53 8.95 -7.83
N SER A 185 -26.16 10.23 -7.86
CA SER A 185 -25.02 10.79 -7.13
C SER A 185 -25.17 10.61 -5.62
N TYR A 186 -26.37 10.87 -5.08
CA TYR A 186 -26.68 10.64 -3.67
C TYR A 186 -26.50 9.17 -3.26
N PHE A 187 -27.04 8.22 -4.04
CA PHE A 187 -26.90 6.79 -3.75
C PHE A 187 -25.44 6.30 -3.80
N LEU A 188 -24.69 6.71 -4.83
CA LEU A 188 -23.26 6.40 -4.96
C LEU A 188 -22.46 6.94 -3.77
N SER A 189 -22.76 8.17 -3.35
CA SER A 189 -22.11 8.82 -2.21
C SER A 189 -22.35 8.08 -0.91
N GLN A 190 -23.60 7.76 -0.60
CA GLN A 190 -23.95 7.04 0.63
C GLN A 190 -23.22 5.70 0.72
N ARG A 191 -23.11 4.98 -0.40
CA ARG A 191 -22.39 3.70 -0.46
C ARG A 191 -20.90 3.82 -0.15
N ILE A 192 -20.24 4.87 -0.62
CA ILE A 192 -18.81 5.12 -0.37
C ILE A 192 -18.60 5.60 1.07
N ILE A 193 -19.40 6.58 1.51
CA ILE A 193 -19.31 7.18 2.84
C ILE A 193 -19.50 6.14 3.94
N PHE A 194 -20.47 5.24 3.80
CA PHE A 194 -20.73 4.19 4.78
C PHE A 194 -19.50 3.28 4.98
N ARG A 195 -18.80 2.92 3.90
CA ARG A 195 -17.60 2.08 3.97
C ARG A 195 -16.43 2.81 4.62
N LEU A 196 -16.22 4.08 4.27
CA LEU A 196 -15.18 4.90 4.89
C LEU A 196 -15.39 5.06 6.40
N HIS A 197 -16.63 5.28 6.84
CA HIS A 197 -16.94 5.34 8.28
C HIS A 197 -16.69 4.02 8.99
N ARG A 198 -16.91 2.87 8.32
CA ARG A 198 -16.57 1.57 8.89
C ARG A 198 -15.06 1.41 9.05
N MET A 199 -14.28 1.76 8.03
CA MET A 199 -12.81 1.72 8.10
C MET A 199 -12.26 2.65 9.18
N GLN A 200 -12.77 3.88 9.27
CA GLN A 200 -12.37 4.83 10.31
C GLN A 200 -12.66 4.30 11.71
N ARG A 201 -13.82 3.67 11.92
CA ARG A 201 -14.15 3.03 13.21
C ARG A 201 -13.18 1.90 13.55
N VAL A 202 -12.88 1.02 12.60
CA VAL A 202 -11.92 -0.08 12.83
C VAL A 202 -10.52 0.46 13.09
N ALA A 203 -10.07 1.47 12.35
CA ALA A 203 -8.78 2.12 12.60
C ALA A 203 -8.71 2.73 14.02
N ASN A 204 -9.78 3.38 14.49
CA ASN A 204 -9.85 3.88 15.86
C ASN A 204 -9.84 2.76 16.90
N GLN A 205 -10.48 1.62 16.63
CA GLN A 205 -10.46 0.46 17.53
C GLN A 205 -9.07 -0.18 17.59
N ILE A 206 -8.37 -0.31 16.47
CA ILE A 206 -6.97 -0.75 16.41
C ILE A 206 -6.08 0.22 17.21
N SER A 207 -6.28 1.53 17.05
CA SER A 207 -5.55 2.54 17.82
C SER A 207 -5.84 2.49 19.32
N ALA A 208 -6.98 1.91 19.72
CA ALA A 208 -7.34 1.68 21.12
C ALA A 208 -6.88 0.31 21.65
N GLY A 209 -6.16 -0.49 20.84
CA GLY A 209 -5.61 -1.78 21.23
C GLY A 209 -6.46 -3.01 20.86
N ASP A 210 -7.61 -2.83 20.21
CA ASP A 210 -8.40 -3.97 19.72
C ASP A 210 -7.96 -4.40 18.33
N TYR A 211 -7.08 -5.41 18.29
CA TYR A 211 -6.51 -5.96 17.06
C TYR A 211 -7.29 -7.15 16.47
N ASN A 212 -8.43 -7.54 17.05
CA ASN A 212 -9.17 -8.73 16.61
C ASN A 212 -10.16 -8.48 15.47
N ILE A 213 -10.27 -7.23 15.03
CA ILE A 213 -11.30 -6.82 14.09
C ILE A 213 -10.81 -6.99 12.64
N VAL A 214 -11.65 -7.61 11.82
CA VAL A 214 -11.35 -7.87 10.40
C VAL A 214 -12.35 -7.14 9.51
N LEU A 215 -11.82 -6.36 8.57
CA LEU A 215 -12.59 -5.74 7.49
C LEU A 215 -12.78 -6.73 6.34
N PRO A 216 -13.98 -6.80 5.73
CA PRO A 216 -14.21 -7.66 4.57
C PRO A 216 -13.45 -7.15 3.33
N THR A 217 -12.74 -8.05 2.64
CA THR A 217 -11.86 -7.75 1.49
C THR A 217 -12.40 -8.25 0.14
N ASN A 218 -13.67 -8.66 0.05
CA ASN A 218 -14.25 -9.29 -1.16
C ASN A 218 -14.27 -8.41 -2.43
N ARG A 219 -13.80 -7.16 -2.39
CA ARG A 219 -13.82 -6.24 -3.53
C ARG A 219 -12.42 -5.92 -4.02
N LYS A 220 -12.29 -5.85 -5.35
CA LYS A 220 -11.07 -5.45 -6.06
C LYS A 220 -11.07 -3.95 -6.40
N ASP A 221 -11.58 -3.12 -5.47
CA ASP A 221 -11.49 -1.65 -5.55
C ASP A 221 -10.42 -1.14 -4.58
N GLU A 222 -10.05 0.15 -4.69
CA GLU A 222 -9.04 0.79 -3.84
C GLU A 222 -9.42 0.73 -2.35
N LEU A 223 -10.72 0.76 -2.07
CA LEU A 223 -11.25 0.56 -0.72
C LEU A 223 -11.04 -0.88 -0.24
N GLY A 224 -11.19 -1.88 -1.10
CA GLY A 224 -10.87 -3.26 -0.79
C GLY A 224 -9.39 -3.49 -0.50
N ALA A 225 -8.50 -2.85 -1.27
CA ALA A 225 -7.06 -2.86 -1.01
C ALA A 225 -6.73 -2.23 0.34
N LEU A 226 -7.28 -1.04 0.64
CA LEU A 226 -7.11 -0.39 1.94
C LEU A 226 -7.62 -1.23 3.12
N ALA A 227 -8.73 -1.96 2.94
CA ALA A 227 -9.22 -2.90 3.94
C ALA A 227 -8.22 -4.04 4.20
N ALA A 228 -7.59 -4.57 3.14
CA ALA A 228 -6.57 -5.61 3.26
C ALA A 228 -5.31 -5.11 3.97
N ASP A 229 -4.86 -3.88 3.66
CA ASP A 229 -3.72 -3.26 4.30
C ASP A 229 -3.98 -3.02 5.80
N LEU A 230 -5.16 -2.51 6.16
CA LEU A 230 -5.57 -2.35 7.56
C LEU A 230 -5.62 -3.67 8.32
N ASN A 231 -6.11 -4.75 7.69
CA ASN A 231 -6.12 -6.08 8.30
C ASN A 231 -4.70 -6.60 8.53
N THR A 232 -3.79 -6.38 7.57
CA THR A 232 -2.39 -6.79 7.68
C THR A 232 -1.71 -6.05 8.82
N MET A 233 -1.95 -4.74 8.94
CA MET A 233 -1.45 -3.93 10.04
C MET A 233 -1.99 -4.41 11.40
N ALA A 234 -3.30 -4.68 11.50
CA ALA A 234 -3.90 -5.21 12.73
C ALA A 234 -3.30 -6.56 13.14
N ALA A 235 -3.09 -7.47 12.19
CA ALA A 235 -2.47 -8.76 12.43
C ALA A 235 -1.01 -8.63 12.90
N SER A 236 -0.24 -7.72 12.29
CA SER A 236 1.14 -7.45 12.70
C SER A 236 1.23 -6.86 14.11
N LEU A 237 0.35 -5.91 14.44
CA LEU A 237 0.26 -5.35 15.80
C LEU A 237 -0.13 -6.40 16.83
N LYS A 238 -1.11 -7.25 16.51
CA LYS A 238 -1.51 -8.38 17.37
C LYS A 238 -0.35 -9.33 17.64
N ALA A 239 0.40 -9.69 16.61
CA ALA A 239 1.57 -10.56 16.76
C ALA A 239 2.63 -9.91 17.65
N SER A 240 2.90 -8.62 17.46
CA SER A 240 3.84 -7.87 18.31
C SER A 240 3.38 -7.80 19.76
N GLU A 241 2.09 -7.61 20.02
CA GLU A 241 1.54 -7.57 21.38
C GLU A 241 1.73 -8.90 22.10
N VAL A 242 1.44 -10.03 21.42
CA VAL A 242 1.66 -11.37 21.97
C VAL A 242 3.15 -11.59 22.28
N GLU A 243 4.04 -11.21 21.38
CA GLU A 243 5.49 -11.34 21.59
C GLU A 243 5.97 -10.51 22.78
N ILE A 244 5.50 -9.26 22.91
CA ILE A 244 5.83 -8.40 24.05
C ILE A 244 5.35 -9.04 25.36
N GLN A 245 4.12 -9.56 25.41
CA GLN A 245 3.60 -10.23 26.59
C GLN A 245 4.41 -11.47 26.98
N GLU A 246 4.81 -12.29 26.01
CA GLU A 246 5.67 -13.45 26.26
C GLU A 246 7.07 -13.05 26.77
N GLN A 247 7.63 -11.94 26.28
CA GLN A 247 8.89 -11.41 26.79
C GLN A 247 8.73 -10.88 28.22
N GLU A 248 7.63 -10.21 28.52
CA GLU A 248 7.35 -9.67 29.85
C GLU A 248 7.16 -10.80 30.88
N GLU A 249 6.43 -11.85 30.54
CA GLU A 249 6.27 -13.02 31.40
C GLU A 249 7.60 -13.73 31.66
N ARG A 250 8.42 -13.94 30.62
CA ARG A 250 9.78 -14.48 30.80
C ARG A 250 10.64 -13.60 31.71
N ARG A 251 10.52 -12.28 31.61
CA ARG A 251 11.21 -11.33 32.49
C ARG A 251 10.71 -11.42 33.93
N LYS A 252 9.41 -11.50 34.17
CA LYS A 252 8.83 -11.67 35.51
C LYS A 252 9.30 -12.97 36.15
N GLN A 253 9.27 -14.07 35.41
CA GLN A 253 9.73 -15.38 35.88
C GLN A 253 11.23 -15.35 36.23
N PHE A 254 12.06 -14.72 35.39
CA PHE A 254 13.48 -14.52 35.67
C PHE A 254 13.72 -13.73 36.98
N MET A 255 13.03 -12.59 37.16
CA MET A 255 13.14 -11.78 38.38
C MET A 255 12.71 -12.54 39.63
N ALA A 256 11.64 -13.34 39.55
CA ALA A 256 11.17 -14.17 40.64
C ALA A 256 12.20 -15.24 41.03
N ASN A 257 12.74 -15.95 40.04
CA ASN A 257 13.76 -16.99 40.26
C ASN A 257 15.05 -16.41 40.85
N ALA A 258 15.53 -15.28 40.30
CA ALA A 258 16.72 -14.59 40.83
C ALA A 258 16.52 -14.15 42.29
N SER A 259 15.34 -13.60 42.61
CA SER A 259 15.01 -13.19 43.99
C SER A 259 14.98 -14.38 44.95
N HIS A 260 14.47 -15.53 44.52
CA HIS A 260 14.42 -16.74 45.34
C HIS A 260 15.83 -17.31 45.59
N GLU A 261 16.64 -17.47 44.55
CA GLU A 261 18.01 -18.00 44.65
C GLU A 261 18.95 -17.05 45.44
N MET A 262 18.67 -15.75 45.50
CA MET A 262 19.40 -14.80 46.38
C MET A 262 18.90 -14.82 47.82
N ARG A 263 17.62 -15.13 48.08
CA ARG A 263 17.07 -15.12 49.44
C ARG A 263 17.66 -16.24 50.30
N THR A 264 17.74 -17.46 49.76
CA THR A 264 18.29 -18.63 50.45
C THR A 264 19.68 -18.40 51.07
N PRO A 265 20.70 -17.91 50.32
CA PRO A 265 22.01 -17.60 50.89
C PRO A 265 21.95 -16.50 51.95
N LEU A 266 21.16 -15.44 51.71
CA LEU A 266 21.01 -14.34 52.67
C LEU A 266 20.39 -14.78 54.00
N THR A 267 19.35 -15.63 53.95
CA THR A 267 18.72 -16.20 55.15
C THR A 267 19.70 -17.10 55.91
N THR A 268 20.52 -17.86 55.20
CA THR A 268 21.54 -18.72 55.82
C THR A 268 22.62 -17.88 56.52
N ILE A 269 23.13 -16.85 55.85
CA ILE A 269 24.09 -15.90 56.43
C ILE A 269 23.49 -15.21 57.66
N SER A 270 22.24 -14.75 57.57
CA SER A 270 21.55 -14.08 58.69
C SER A 270 21.38 -15.01 59.89
N GLY A 271 20.96 -16.27 59.69
CA GLY A 271 20.83 -17.23 60.77
C GLY A 271 22.17 -17.61 61.43
N ILE A 272 23.26 -17.68 60.65
CA ILE A 272 24.61 -17.89 61.20
C ILE A 272 25.05 -16.67 62.02
N LEU A 273 24.77 -15.45 61.54
CA LEU A 273 25.07 -14.21 62.28
C LEU A 273 24.29 -14.13 63.59
N GLU A 274 22.99 -14.41 63.57
CA GLU A 274 22.16 -14.45 64.79
C GLU A 274 22.69 -15.48 65.79
N GLY A 275 23.02 -16.70 65.36
CA GLY A 275 23.57 -17.72 66.25
C GLY A 275 24.94 -17.36 66.83
N LEU A 276 25.76 -16.59 66.11
CA LEU A 276 27.01 -16.04 66.63
C LEU A 276 26.78 -14.89 67.62
N GLU A 277 25.78 -14.03 67.37
CA GLU A 277 25.41 -12.92 68.25
C GLU A 277 24.91 -13.39 69.62
N TYR A 278 24.11 -14.46 69.65
CA TYR A 278 23.58 -15.06 70.88
C TYR A 278 24.50 -16.11 71.52
N ASP A 279 25.75 -16.25 71.04
CA ASP A 279 26.76 -17.18 71.54
C ASP A 279 26.28 -18.65 71.59
N VAL A 280 25.43 -19.03 70.63
CA VAL A 280 24.78 -20.34 70.56
C VAL A 280 25.73 -21.42 70.04
N PHE A 281 26.79 -21.01 69.31
CA PHE A 281 27.79 -21.91 68.75
C PHE A 281 28.99 -22.10 69.70
N PRO A 282 29.40 -23.35 69.98
CA PRO A 282 30.65 -23.64 70.69
C PRO A 282 31.87 -23.03 69.98
N GLU A 283 32.92 -22.71 70.74
CA GLU A 283 34.10 -22.01 70.21
C GLU A 283 34.85 -22.78 69.12
N GLU A 284 34.75 -24.10 69.15
CA GLU A 284 35.30 -25.01 68.15
C GLU A 284 34.54 -24.93 66.81
N GLU A 285 33.25 -24.56 66.83
CA GLU A 285 32.39 -24.47 65.64
C GLU A 285 32.34 -23.08 65.00
N LYS A 286 32.70 -22.01 65.73
CA LYS A 286 32.68 -20.63 65.20
C LYS A 286 33.51 -20.48 63.92
N GLN A 287 34.66 -21.15 63.84
CA GLN A 287 35.48 -21.16 62.61
C GLN A 287 34.79 -21.85 61.43
N HIS A 288 33.96 -22.87 61.69
CA HIS A 288 33.13 -23.49 60.66
C HIS A 288 32.02 -22.54 60.19
N SER A 289 31.35 -21.84 61.12
CA SER A 289 30.34 -20.82 60.83
C SER A 289 30.87 -19.67 59.95
N TYR A 290 32.06 -19.13 60.25
CA TYR A 290 32.70 -18.11 59.39
C TYR A 290 32.97 -18.63 57.97
N ARG A 291 33.44 -19.88 57.84
CA ARG A 291 33.67 -20.51 56.53
C ARG A 291 32.36 -20.72 55.76
N LEU A 292 31.29 -21.15 56.42
CA LEU A 292 29.96 -21.27 55.81
C LEU A 292 29.46 -19.93 55.29
N MET A 293 29.56 -18.88 56.11
CA MET A 293 29.13 -17.53 55.75
C MET A 293 29.93 -16.98 54.56
N LYS A 294 31.26 -17.22 54.55
CA LYS A 294 32.13 -16.84 53.43
C LYS A 294 31.74 -17.56 52.13
N ASN A 295 31.51 -18.87 52.19
CA ASN A 295 31.07 -19.65 51.03
C ASN A 295 29.75 -19.14 50.46
N GLU A 296 28.80 -18.79 51.33
CA GLU A 296 27.48 -18.31 50.91
C GLU A 296 27.52 -16.88 50.35
N THR A 297 28.47 -16.07 50.84
CA THR A 297 28.79 -14.74 50.26
C THR A 297 29.41 -14.88 48.87
N ASP A 298 30.37 -15.80 48.70
CA ASP A 298 30.99 -16.06 47.40
C ASP A 298 29.98 -16.64 46.39
N ARG A 299 29.00 -17.41 46.87
CA ARG A 299 27.85 -17.88 46.07
C ARG A 299 26.97 -16.71 45.62
N LEU A 300 26.63 -15.78 46.50
CA LEU A 300 25.86 -14.57 46.15
C LEU A 300 26.58 -13.72 45.09
N ILE A 301 27.88 -13.48 45.25
CA ILE A 301 28.67 -12.72 44.28
C ILE A 301 28.62 -13.38 42.90
N ARG A 302 28.75 -14.71 42.85
CA ARG A 302 28.64 -15.48 41.61
C ARG A 302 27.27 -15.34 40.96
N LEU A 303 26.19 -15.52 41.74
CA LEU A 303 24.80 -15.36 41.26
C LEU A 303 24.53 -13.96 40.71
N VAL A 304 25.00 -12.90 41.39
CA VAL A 304 24.87 -11.52 40.91
C VAL A 304 25.62 -11.33 39.59
N THR A 305 26.84 -11.85 39.50
CA THR A 305 27.67 -11.74 38.29
C THR A 305 27.04 -12.47 37.11
N GLU A 306 26.53 -13.68 37.33
CA GLU A 306 25.81 -14.46 36.32
C GLU A 306 24.53 -13.76 35.84
N ASN A 307 23.78 -13.11 36.73
CA ASN A 307 22.59 -12.32 36.36
C ASN A 307 22.94 -11.06 35.55
N LEU A 308 24.05 -10.38 35.88
CA LEU A 308 24.51 -9.22 35.11
C LEU A 308 25.02 -9.60 33.73
N ASP A 309 25.77 -10.70 33.63
CA ASP A 309 26.19 -11.26 32.35
C ASP A 309 24.98 -11.69 31.52
N TYR A 310 23.93 -12.22 32.16
CA TYR A 310 22.67 -12.52 31.49
C TYR A 310 21.98 -11.28 30.89
N GLU A 311 21.85 -10.17 31.64
CA GLU A 311 21.24 -8.95 31.10
C GLU A 311 22.05 -8.37 29.92
N LYS A 312 23.39 -8.49 29.97
CA LYS A 312 24.27 -8.11 28.86
C LYS A 312 24.07 -9.02 27.63
N LEU A 313 23.93 -10.33 27.85
CA LEU A 313 23.62 -11.30 26.80
C LEU A 313 22.27 -11.03 26.15
N ARG A 314 21.21 -10.82 26.94
CA ARG A 314 19.85 -10.55 26.42
C ARG A 314 19.80 -9.32 25.52
N GLN A 315 20.61 -8.31 25.83
CA GLN A 315 20.65 -7.07 25.05
C GLN A 315 21.57 -7.16 23.82
N ASN A 316 22.15 -8.33 23.53
CA ASN A 316 23.17 -8.53 22.51
C ASN A 316 24.37 -7.56 22.68
N LYS A 317 24.68 -7.18 23.91
CA LYS A 317 25.71 -6.18 24.25
C LYS A 317 27.08 -6.79 24.57
N ILE A 318 27.22 -8.12 24.53
CA ILE A 318 28.53 -8.75 24.71
C ILE A 318 29.32 -8.60 23.40
N VAL A 319 30.28 -7.68 23.41
CA VAL A 319 31.29 -7.57 22.36
C VAL A 319 32.48 -8.42 22.80
N LEU A 320 32.77 -9.50 22.06
CA LEU A 320 33.92 -10.36 22.32
C LEU A 320 35.22 -9.67 21.86
N GLN A 321 36.25 -9.76 22.69
CA GLN A 321 37.61 -9.34 22.34
C GLN A 321 38.39 -10.54 21.81
N LYS A 322 38.03 -11.00 20.60
CA LYS A 322 38.66 -12.18 19.97
C LYS A 322 40.12 -11.89 19.60
N GLN A 323 41.03 -12.75 20.05
CA GLN A 323 42.46 -12.72 19.72
C GLN A 323 42.98 -14.12 19.44
N GLN A 324 44.08 -14.23 18.70
CA GLN A 324 44.74 -15.52 18.47
C GLN A 324 45.69 -15.81 19.62
N PHE A 325 45.50 -16.94 20.29
CA PHE A 325 46.36 -17.37 21.39
C PHE A 325 46.50 -18.90 21.44
N ASN A 326 47.57 -19.39 22.08
CA ASN A 326 47.72 -20.82 22.37
C ASN A 326 46.84 -21.17 23.58
N SER A 327 45.87 -22.07 23.37
CA SER A 327 44.92 -22.49 24.40
C SER A 327 45.50 -23.45 25.45
N ILE A 328 46.61 -24.12 25.15
CA ILE A 328 47.16 -25.18 26.00
C ILE A 328 47.67 -24.66 27.36
N PRO A 329 48.41 -23.53 27.44
CA PRO A 329 48.75 -22.91 28.72
C PRO A 329 47.53 -22.56 29.57
N VAL A 330 46.45 -22.08 28.95
CA VAL A 330 45.20 -21.73 29.63
C VAL A 330 44.54 -22.97 30.21
N LEU A 331 44.41 -24.03 29.41
CA LEU A 331 43.87 -25.32 29.85
C LEU A 331 44.70 -25.93 30.97
N LYS A 332 46.03 -25.89 30.86
CA LYS A 332 46.94 -26.44 31.88
C LYS A 332 46.77 -25.73 33.22
N ASN A 333 46.77 -24.40 33.23
CA ASN A 333 46.54 -23.61 34.44
C ASN A 333 45.18 -23.91 35.08
N LEU A 334 44.14 -24.04 34.25
CA LEU A 334 42.79 -24.33 34.71
C LEU A 334 42.67 -25.73 35.30
N VAL A 335 43.25 -26.74 34.66
CA VAL A 335 43.30 -28.12 35.17
C VAL A 335 44.11 -28.19 36.47
N GLU A 336 45.26 -27.53 36.56
CA GLU A 336 46.05 -27.47 37.81
C GLU A 336 45.28 -26.81 38.96
N GLN A 337 44.54 -25.73 38.67
CA GLN A 337 43.72 -25.04 39.65
C GLN A 337 42.57 -25.91 40.15
N LEU A 338 41.90 -26.64 39.24
CA LEU A 338 40.77 -27.49 39.56
C LEU A 338 41.17 -28.87 40.12
N ASN A 339 42.41 -29.30 39.92
CA ASN A 339 42.93 -30.58 40.42
C ASN A 339 42.80 -30.70 41.96
N LYS A 340 43.05 -29.61 42.70
CA LYS A 340 42.87 -29.58 44.16
C LYS A 340 41.43 -29.93 44.57
N ARG A 341 40.46 -29.54 43.75
CA ARG A 341 39.03 -29.77 43.99
C ARG A 341 38.61 -31.16 43.57
N ALA A 342 39.13 -31.67 42.45
CA ALA A 342 38.94 -33.05 42.00
C ALA A 342 39.48 -34.07 43.03
N ILE A 343 40.70 -33.85 43.54
CA ILE A 343 41.31 -34.70 44.58
C ILE A 343 40.46 -34.71 45.86
N ALA A 344 39.85 -33.58 46.22
CA ALA A 344 38.96 -33.50 47.39
C ALA A 344 37.67 -34.33 47.22
N GLN A 345 37.30 -34.70 45.98
CA GLN A 345 36.19 -35.60 45.65
C GLN A 345 36.65 -37.00 45.22
N ASN A 346 37.94 -37.32 45.39
CA ASN A 346 38.61 -38.55 44.93
C ASN A 346 38.58 -38.77 43.41
N ASP A 347 38.45 -37.70 42.63
CA ASP A 347 38.52 -37.77 41.17
C ASP A 347 39.93 -37.50 40.64
N SER A 348 40.22 -38.06 39.46
CA SER A 348 41.42 -37.76 38.69
C SER A 348 41.07 -36.84 37.53
N ILE A 349 41.81 -35.74 37.36
CA ILE A 349 41.68 -34.84 36.20
C ILE A 349 42.97 -34.85 35.39
N GLU A 350 42.85 -35.04 34.09
CA GLU A 350 43.99 -35.06 33.18
C GLU A 350 43.76 -34.19 31.92
N LEU A 351 44.80 -33.47 31.52
CA LEU A 351 44.88 -32.81 30.22
C LEU A 351 45.66 -33.72 29.28
N VAL A 352 44.96 -34.39 28.36
CA VAL A 352 45.58 -35.28 27.37
C VAL A 352 45.78 -34.49 26.08
N ASN A 353 46.98 -33.96 25.91
CA ASN A 353 47.37 -33.26 24.70
C ASN A 353 48.86 -33.47 24.38
N LYS A 354 49.17 -33.56 23.08
CA LYS A 354 50.53 -33.75 22.54
C LYS A 354 51.09 -32.54 21.80
N THR A 355 50.26 -31.57 21.41
CA THR A 355 50.65 -30.45 20.52
C THR A 355 49.97 -29.14 20.92
N ASP A 356 50.62 -28.01 20.66
CA ASP A 356 49.99 -26.71 20.84
C ASP A 356 48.75 -26.54 19.95
N VAL A 357 47.73 -25.86 20.49
CA VAL A 357 46.46 -25.61 19.80
C VAL A 357 46.21 -24.11 19.85
N GLU A 358 46.46 -23.44 18.73
CA GLU A 358 46.04 -22.06 18.52
C GLU A 358 44.52 -21.99 18.37
N VAL A 359 43.93 -20.89 18.86
CA VAL A 359 42.49 -20.60 18.74
C VAL A 359 42.28 -19.10 18.58
N PHE A 360 41.25 -18.73 17.82
CA PHE A 360 40.81 -17.34 17.66
C PHE A 360 39.58 -17.07 18.53
N ALA A 361 39.80 -16.64 19.77
CA ALA A 361 38.73 -16.48 20.77
C ALA A 361 39.00 -15.33 21.74
N ASP A 362 37.97 -14.91 22.47
CA ASP A 362 38.13 -14.06 23.65
C ASP A 362 38.66 -14.94 24.79
N GLN A 363 39.86 -14.65 25.28
CA GLN A 363 40.57 -15.52 26.22
C GLN A 363 39.82 -15.67 27.55
N ASP A 364 39.20 -14.61 28.06
CA ASP A 364 38.47 -14.66 29.34
C ASP A 364 37.18 -15.48 29.19
N ARG A 365 36.45 -15.27 28.08
CA ARG A 365 35.23 -16.02 27.79
C ARG A 365 35.52 -17.48 27.44
N PHE A 366 36.60 -17.76 26.73
CA PHE A 366 37.09 -19.12 26.51
C PHE A 366 37.40 -19.82 27.84
N THR A 367 38.11 -19.15 28.73
CA THR A 367 38.43 -19.68 30.06
C THR A 367 37.15 -19.97 30.85
N GLN A 368 36.14 -19.09 30.75
CA GLN A 368 34.83 -19.28 31.37
C GLN A 368 34.07 -20.51 30.81
N ILE A 369 34.10 -20.72 29.49
CA ILE A 369 33.48 -21.90 28.83
C ILE A 369 34.09 -23.18 29.40
N ILE A 370 35.42 -23.30 29.36
CA ILE A 370 36.09 -24.52 29.81
C ILE A 370 35.94 -24.71 31.32
N PHE A 371 36.05 -23.63 32.11
CA PHE A 371 35.85 -23.69 33.55
C PHE A 371 34.48 -24.26 33.90
N ASN A 372 33.42 -23.79 33.24
CA ASN A 372 32.07 -24.26 33.50
C ASN A 372 31.89 -25.74 33.14
N LEU A 373 32.46 -26.20 32.01
CA LEU A 373 32.39 -27.60 31.60
C LEU A 373 33.17 -28.52 32.56
N VAL A 374 34.41 -28.16 32.90
CA VAL A 374 35.24 -28.98 33.80
C VAL A 374 34.71 -28.96 35.23
N ASN A 375 34.22 -27.82 35.72
CA ASN A 375 33.60 -27.74 37.03
C ASN A 375 32.29 -28.55 37.11
N ASN A 376 31.53 -28.64 36.00
CA ASN A 376 30.37 -29.53 35.90
C ASN A 376 30.80 -31.00 35.96
N ALA A 377 31.83 -31.39 35.19
CA ALA A 377 32.40 -32.73 35.24
C ALA A 377 32.84 -33.14 36.66
N ILE A 378 33.55 -32.26 37.38
CA ILE A 378 33.95 -32.50 38.78
C ILE A 378 32.72 -32.66 39.67
N GLN A 379 31.73 -31.79 39.52
CA GLN A 379 30.53 -31.81 40.37
C GLN A 379 29.70 -33.11 40.27
N PHE A 380 29.75 -33.81 39.14
CA PHE A 380 28.91 -34.98 38.85
C PHE A 380 29.68 -36.30 38.72
N THR A 381 30.97 -36.28 39.02
CA THR A 381 31.83 -37.46 39.09
C THR A 381 32.11 -37.81 40.55
N GLU A 382 32.16 -39.11 40.86
CA GLU A 382 32.58 -39.61 42.17
C GLU A 382 33.52 -40.80 41.95
N ASN A 383 34.75 -40.71 42.45
CA ASN A 383 35.81 -41.72 42.25
C ASN A 383 36.08 -42.04 40.76
N GLY A 384 36.07 -41.02 39.91
CA GLY A 384 36.16 -41.19 38.45
C GLY A 384 37.34 -40.47 37.80
N THR A 385 37.27 -40.39 36.47
CA THR A 385 38.26 -39.70 35.64
C THR A 385 37.60 -38.64 34.79
N ILE A 386 38.23 -37.46 34.76
CA ILE A 386 37.84 -36.33 33.94
C ILE A 386 38.98 -36.05 32.97
N THR A 387 38.72 -36.26 31.68
CA THR A 387 39.70 -36.09 30.62
C THR A 387 39.36 -34.85 29.81
N VAL A 388 40.28 -33.89 29.78
CA VAL A 388 40.23 -32.72 28.90
C VAL A 388 41.17 -32.98 27.73
N THR A 389 40.66 -32.92 26.51
CA THR A 389 41.48 -33.00 25.30
C THR A 389 41.26 -31.77 24.44
N ALA A 390 42.31 -31.38 23.73
CA ALA A 390 42.28 -30.31 22.75
C ALA A 390 42.96 -30.81 21.49
N ARG A 391 42.33 -30.55 20.34
CA ARG A 391 42.90 -30.86 19.03
C ARG A 391 42.54 -29.77 18.04
N ARG A 392 43.38 -29.63 17.03
CA ARG A 392 43.15 -28.71 15.92
C ARG A 392 42.68 -29.50 14.70
N THR A 393 41.64 -29.03 14.04
CA THR A 393 41.21 -29.48 12.71
C THR A 393 41.76 -28.52 11.65
N ALA A 394 41.38 -28.71 10.38
CA ALA A 394 41.84 -27.85 9.29
C ALA A 394 41.34 -26.39 9.41
N ASP A 395 40.22 -26.20 10.11
CA ASP A 395 39.41 -24.98 10.11
C ASP A 395 38.92 -24.55 11.50
N ALA A 396 39.21 -25.33 12.55
CA ALA A 396 38.71 -25.07 13.90
C ALA A 396 39.61 -25.65 15.00
N ALA A 397 39.44 -25.12 16.21
CA ALA A 397 39.93 -25.72 17.44
C ALA A 397 38.79 -26.51 18.11
N VAL A 398 39.04 -27.76 18.46
CA VAL A 398 38.07 -28.65 19.09
C VAL A 398 38.54 -29.02 20.49
N TYR A 399 37.68 -28.79 21.47
CA TYR A 399 37.91 -29.06 22.88
C TYR A 399 36.88 -30.09 23.36
N GLN A 400 37.34 -31.14 24.03
CA GLN A 400 36.47 -32.17 24.55
C GLN A 400 36.70 -32.34 26.05
N VAL A 401 35.63 -32.31 26.82
CA VAL A 401 35.62 -32.59 28.26
C VAL A 401 34.77 -33.84 28.47
N THR A 402 35.40 -34.90 28.95
CA THR A 402 34.77 -36.21 29.19
C THR A 402 34.86 -36.55 30.66
N ASP A 403 33.75 -36.97 31.26
CA ASP A 403 33.69 -37.48 32.63
C ASP A 403 33.13 -38.90 32.67
N THR A 404 33.43 -39.62 33.75
CA THR A 404 32.88 -40.95 34.05
C THR A 404 31.81 -40.88 35.15
N GLY A 405 31.09 -39.76 35.23
CA GLY A 405 30.15 -39.47 36.29
C GLY A 405 28.78 -40.13 36.10
N ILE A 406 27.77 -39.58 36.78
CA ILE A 406 26.40 -40.13 36.79
C ILE A 406 25.71 -40.10 35.41
N GLY A 407 26.23 -39.33 34.46
CA GLY A 407 25.62 -39.14 33.15
C GLY A 407 24.19 -38.58 33.19
N MET A 408 23.52 -38.59 32.05
CA MET A 408 22.18 -38.02 31.87
C MET A 408 21.29 -38.89 30.97
N THR A 409 19.98 -38.80 31.20
CA THR A 409 18.96 -39.36 30.31
C THR A 409 18.81 -38.50 29.04
N PRO A 410 18.27 -39.04 27.93
CA PRO A 410 18.02 -38.26 26.72
C PRO A 410 17.14 -37.02 26.95
N GLU A 411 16.17 -37.12 27.87
CA GLU A 411 15.29 -36.02 28.25
C GLU A 411 16.03 -34.92 29.01
N GLN A 412 16.95 -35.29 29.91
CA GLN A 412 17.81 -34.34 30.61
C GLN A 412 18.77 -33.65 29.62
N VAL A 413 19.40 -34.41 28.72
CA VAL A 413 20.28 -33.87 27.67
C VAL A 413 19.57 -32.82 26.79
N ALA A 414 18.29 -33.02 26.48
CA ALA A 414 17.52 -32.05 25.72
C ALA A 414 17.29 -30.73 26.49
N LYS A 415 17.24 -30.78 27.82
CA LYS A 415 16.88 -29.65 28.69
C LYS A 415 18.07 -29.00 29.40
N ILE A 416 19.28 -29.55 29.35
CA ILE A 416 20.44 -28.95 30.05
C ILE A 416 20.79 -27.53 29.58
N TRP A 417 20.35 -27.17 28.39
CA TRP A 417 20.55 -25.84 27.81
C TRP A 417 19.52 -24.83 28.34
N ASP A 418 18.43 -25.31 28.97
CA ASP A 418 17.41 -24.47 29.57
C ASP A 418 17.94 -23.81 30.85
N ARG A 419 17.59 -22.54 31.04
CA ARG A 419 18.06 -21.75 32.18
C ARG A 419 17.40 -22.21 33.47
N TYR A 420 18.17 -22.25 34.55
CA TYR A 420 17.75 -22.73 35.87
C TYR A 420 17.28 -24.19 35.89
N TYR A 421 17.52 -24.94 34.80
CA TYR A 421 17.24 -26.36 34.79
C TYR A 421 18.21 -27.09 35.71
N LYS A 422 17.65 -27.93 36.59
CA LYS A 422 18.40 -28.83 37.47
C LYS A 422 17.87 -30.24 37.22
N ALA A 423 18.78 -31.16 36.93
CA ALA A 423 18.43 -32.54 36.58
C ALA A 423 17.82 -33.32 37.76
N ASP A 424 18.14 -32.92 39.00
CA ASP A 424 17.56 -33.43 40.25
C ASP A 424 17.35 -32.27 41.26
N PRO A 425 16.11 -31.77 41.44
CA PRO A 425 15.81 -30.70 42.38
C PRO A 425 16.08 -31.05 43.85
N SER A 426 16.15 -32.35 44.18
CA SER A 426 16.28 -32.88 45.54
C SER A 426 17.74 -32.91 46.03
N ARG A 427 18.70 -32.96 45.10
CA ARG A 427 20.14 -32.93 45.41
C ARG A 427 20.60 -31.48 45.51
N THR A 428 20.74 -30.98 46.75
CA THR A 428 21.35 -29.67 47.02
C THR A 428 22.87 -29.75 46.87
N VAL A 429 23.38 -30.01 45.67
CA VAL A 429 24.82 -29.96 45.43
C VAL A 429 25.27 -28.49 45.50
N LYS A 430 26.23 -28.20 46.38
CA LYS A 430 26.73 -26.84 46.65
C LYS A 430 27.20 -26.16 45.37
N GLY A 431 26.51 -25.10 44.95
CA GLY A 431 26.95 -24.19 43.88
C GLY A 431 26.18 -24.28 42.56
N GLU A 432 25.10 -25.07 42.48
CA GLU A 432 24.33 -25.27 41.25
C GLU A 432 23.33 -24.14 40.98
N SER A 433 23.76 -23.15 40.18
CA SER A 433 22.93 -22.01 39.74
C SER A 433 21.96 -22.38 38.59
N GLY A 434 22.26 -23.44 37.83
CA GLY A 434 21.49 -23.82 36.63
C GLY A 434 21.64 -22.85 35.46
N LEU A 435 22.52 -21.84 35.58
CA LEU A 435 22.83 -20.88 34.52
C LEU A 435 24.07 -21.25 33.69
N GLY A 436 24.96 -22.10 34.24
CA GLY A 436 26.28 -22.36 33.67
C GLY A 436 26.27 -22.91 32.24
N MET A 437 25.44 -23.92 31.95
CA MET A 437 25.40 -24.54 30.62
C MET A 437 24.74 -23.65 29.55
N ALA A 438 23.72 -22.87 29.93
CA ALA A 438 23.12 -21.87 29.05
C ALA A 438 24.13 -20.77 28.68
N ILE A 439 24.96 -20.33 29.63
CA ILE A 439 26.06 -19.37 29.38
C ILE A 439 27.10 -20.00 28.43
N VAL A 440 27.51 -21.25 28.67
CA VAL A 440 28.45 -21.97 27.81
C VAL A 440 27.96 -21.98 26.36
N LYS A 441 26.72 -22.44 26.13
CA LYS A 441 26.14 -22.50 24.78
C LYS A 441 26.17 -21.14 24.09
N GLN A 442 25.71 -20.09 24.77
CA GLN A 442 25.67 -18.75 24.21
C GLN A 442 27.06 -18.18 23.92
N LEU A 443 28.04 -18.42 24.81
CA LEU A 443 29.42 -17.97 24.59
C LEU A 443 30.05 -18.70 23.40
N VAL A 444 29.79 -19.99 23.23
CA VAL A 444 30.24 -20.76 22.06
C VAL A 444 29.60 -20.21 20.77
N GLU A 445 28.29 -19.93 20.78
CA GLU A 445 27.59 -19.32 19.64
C GLU A 445 28.14 -17.91 19.30
N LEU A 446 28.47 -17.07 20.28
CA LEU A 446 29.12 -15.77 20.05
C LEU A 446 30.54 -15.92 19.46
N HIS A 447 31.19 -17.06 19.71
CA HIS A 447 32.45 -17.43 19.07
C HIS A 447 32.26 -17.98 17.65
N ASP A 448 31.04 -17.98 17.12
CA ASP A 448 30.66 -18.62 15.86
C ASP A 448 30.88 -20.15 15.89
N GLY A 449 30.94 -20.73 17.09
CA GLY A 449 31.22 -22.14 17.33
C GLY A 449 29.98 -23.01 17.52
N ASP A 450 30.22 -24.31 17.67
CA ASP A 450 29.21 -25.32 17.97
C ASP A 450 29.56 -26.08 19.26
N ILE A 451 28.54 -26.48 20.03
CA ILE A 451 28.70 -27.33 21.20
C ILE A 451 27.77 -28.54 21.13
N GLN A 452 28.36 -29.72 21.30
CA GLN A 452 27.66 -31.00 21.30
C GLN A 452 27.84 -31.69 22.64
N VAL A 453 26.83 -32.48 23.00
CA VAL A 453 26.84 -33.29 24.22
C VAL A 453 26.42 -34.71 23.89
N SER A 454 27.15 -35.67 24.42
CA SER A 454 26.78 -37.08 24.42
C SER A 454 26.87 -37.59 25.84
N SER A 455 25.80 -38.15 26.37
CA SER A 455 25.74 -38.61 27.76
C SER A 455 24.92 -39.88 27.85
N THR A 456 25.34 -40.81 28.70
CA THR A 456 24.59 -42.02 29.03
C THR A 456 24.53 -42.15 30.54
N ALA A 457 23.33 -42.35 31.08
CA ALA A 457 23.12 -42.50 32.52
C ALA A 457 24.00 -43.61 33.11
N ASN A 458 24.69 -43.30 34.22
CA ASN A 458 25.67 -44.11 34.94
C ASN A 458 26.92 -44.52 34.15
N VAL A 459 27.21 -43.84 33.04
CA VAL A 459 28.43 -44.06 32.24
C VAL A 459 29.30 -42.80 32.22
N GLY A 460 28.68 -41.63 32.06
CA GLY A 460 29.37 -40.35 32.03
C GLY A 460 28.86 -39.41 30.93
N THR A 461 29.49 -38.25 30.82
CA THR A 461 29.15 -37.23 29.83
C THR A 461 30.38 -36.75 29.05
N THR A 462 30.18 -36.47 27.77
CA THR A 462 31.17 -35.87 26.88
C THR A 462 30.60 -34.60 26.27
N PHE A 463 31.23 -33.47 26.55
CA PHE A 463 31.00 -32.20 25.86
C PHE A 463 32.08 -31.97 24.81
N ILE A 464 31.68 -31.54 23.61
CA ILE A 464 32.56 -31.21 22.50
C ILE A 464 32.27 -29.78 22.08
N VAL A 465 33.25 -28.88 22.25
CA VAL A 465 33.18 -27.48 21.82
C VAL A 465 34.07 -27.29 20.60
N THR A 466 33.50 -26.75 19.54
CA THR A 466 34.21 -26.42 18.30
C THR A 466 34.20 -24.91 18.12
N ILE A 467 35.39 -24.29 18.04
CA ILE A 467 35.55 -22.86 17.76
C ILE A 467 36.22 -22.73 16.40
N PRO A 468 35.55 -22.17 15.37
CA PRO A 468 36.16 -22.00 14.07
C PRO A 468 37.30 -21.00 14.12
N ASP A 469 38.30 -21.21 13.28
CA ASP A 469 39.24 -20.17 12.97
C ASP A 469 38.52 -19.03 12.26
N LYS A 470 39.07 -17.82 12.39
CA LYS A 470 38.58 -16.60 11.75
C LYS A 470 38.04 -16.89 10.34
N GLN A 471 36.71 -16.94 10.18
CA GLN A 471 36.14 -17.12 8.85
C GLN A 471 36.52 -15.92 7.99
N SER A 472 37.24 -16.23 6.91
CA SER A 472 37.09 -15.57 5.61
C SER A 472 35.58 -15.41 5.39
N LYS A 473 35.07 -14.19 5.56
CA LYS A 473 33.74 -13.85 5.05
C LYS A 473 33.83 -13.98 3.53
N ASP A 474 33.14 -14.96 2.98
CA ASP A 474 32.51 -14.77 1.66
C ASP A 474 31.39 -13.73 1.77
#